data_AF-A0A1F0J083-F1
#
_entry.id   AF-A0A1F0J083-F1
#
_cell.length_a   1.000
_cell.length_b   1.000
_cell.length_c   1.000
_cell.angle_alpha   90.00
_cell.angle_beta   90.00
_cell.angle_gamma   90.00
#
_symmetry.space_group_name_H-M   'P 1'
#
loop_
_entity.id
_entity.type
_entity.pdbx_description
1 polymer ?
#
loop_
_entity_poly.entity_id
_entity_poly.type
_entity_poly.pdbx_seq_one_letter_code
_entity_poly.pdbx_strand_id
1 'polypeptide(L)'
;MLLKDEEVSESNKEHIDKKRSELTEQQIQLCVSVLKTTDCYDQLETLEKATPKQLLAMRSLRKDIRSTISNAFVDVMVNLKERYPTLTGDDVFYCVLSLLYCSKTVMMELMDATSDALKTRKNRIKNKVDAQLFERVFGADNQ
;
A
#
# COMPACT_ATOMS: atom_id res chain seq x y z
N MET A 1 -33.41 11.24 -27.99
CA MET A 1 -32.82 9.89 -28.01
C MET A 1 -31.46 9.83 -27.29
N LEU A 2 -31.13 10.81 -26.41
CA LEU A 2 -29.80 10.93 -25.77
C LEU A 2 -29.67 10.20 -24.43
N LEU A 3 -30.79 9.80 -23.79
CA LEU A 3 -30.78 9.24 -22.44
C LEU A 3 -30.34 7.76 -22.37
N LYS A 4 -30.47 7.00 -23.47
CA LYS A 4 -30.11 5.57 -23.49
C LYS A 4 -28.62 5.32 -23.72
N ASP A 5 -27.92 6.26 -24.36
CA ASP A 5 -26.49 6.12 -24.65
C ASP A 5 -25.63 6.51 -23.43
N GLU A 6 -26.12 7.41 -22.56
CA GLU A 6 -25.45 7.80 -21.30
C GLU A 6 -25.53 6.68 -20.23
N GLU A 7 -26.69 6.02 -20.04
CA GLU A 7 -26.85 4.94 -19.06
C GLU A 7 -26.01 3.69 -19.39
N VAL A 8 -25.91 3.32 -20.68
CA VAL A 8 -25.08 2.17 -21.12
C VAL A 8 -23.58 2.50 -20.98
N SER A 9 -23.21 3.77 -21.19
CA SER A 9 -21.84 4.27 -21.02
C SER A 9 -21.38 4.24 -19.55
N GLU A 10 -22.22 4.70 -18.61
CA GLU A 10 -21.91 4.69 -17.18
C GLU A 10 -21.82 3.28 -16.60
N SER A 11 -22.77 2.40 -16.96
CA SER A 11 -22.76 0.99 -16.52
C SER A 11 -21.50 0.23 -16.98
N ASN A 12 -21.05 0.48 -18.21
CA ASN A 12 -19.82 -0.13 -18.74
C ASN A 12 -18.57 0.38 -18.02
N LYS A 13 -18.53 1.67 -17.66
CA LYS A 13 -17.43 2.26 -16.91
C LYS A 13 -17.34 1.68 -15.50
N GLU A 14 -18.46 1.58 -14.79
CA GLU A 14 -18.52 0.98 -13.45
C GLU A 14 -18.09 -0.49 -13.47
N HIS A 15 -18.51 -1.26 -14.48
CA HIS A 15 -18.08 -2.64 -14.65
C HIS A 15 -16.57 -2.77 -14.90
N ILE A 16 -15.98 -1.87 -15.70
CA ILE A 16 -14.52 -1.83 -15.93
C ILE A 16 -13.77 -1.49 -14.64
N ASP A 17 -14.25 -0.51 -13.88
CA ASP A 17 -13.61 -0.06 -12.64
C ASP A 17 -13.70 -1.13 -11.55
N LYS A 18 -14.81 -1.88 -11.47
CA LYS A 18 -14.94 -3.05 -10.61
C LYS A 18 -13.95 -4.16 -11.00
N LYS A 19 -13.85 -4.50 -12.28
CA LYS A 19 -12.90 -5.53 -12.75
C LYS A 19 -11.45 -5.15 -12.48
N ARG A 20 -11.10 -3.86 -12.63
CA ARG A 20 -9.79 -3.33 -12.25
C ARG A 20 -9.55 -3.44 -10.75
N SER A 21 -10.56 -3.16 -9.93
CA SER A 21 -10.50 -3.34 -8.47
C SER A 21 -10.15 -4.77 -8.09
N GLU A 22 -10.89 -5.74 -8.63
CA GLU A 22 -10.70 -7.18 -8.36
C GLU A 22 -9.33 -7.66 -8.80
N LEU A 23 -8.84 -7.22 -9.97
CA LEU A 23 -7.53 -7.59 -10.46
C LEU A 23 -6.41 -7.04 -9.56
N THR A 24 -6.51 -5.79 -9.10
CA THR A 24 -5.56 -5.22 -8.15
C THR A 24 -5.54 -6.00 -6.84
N GLU A 25 -6.70 -6.39 -6.31
CA GLU A 25 -6.79 -7.19 -5.09
C GLU A 25 -6.09 -8.54 -5.27
N GLN A 26 -6.33 -9.23 -6.39
CA GLN A 26 -5.65 -10.50 -6.70
C GLN A 26 -4.13 -10.34 -6.79
N GLN A 27 -3.65 -9.24 -7.40
CA GLN A 27 -2.22 -8.93 -7.45
C GLN A 27 -1.62 -8.72 -6.05
N ILE A 28 -2.31 -7.98 -5.18
CA ILE A 28 -1.88 -7.77 -3.79
C ILE A 28 -1.82 -9.11 -3.05
N GLN A 29 -2.85 -9.95 -3.15
CA GLN A 29 -2.89 -11.25 -2.49
C GLN A 29 -1.78 -12.19 -2.99
N LEU A 30 -1.44 -12.13 -4.28
CA LEU A 30 -0.31 -12.87 -4.83
C LEU A 30 1.02 -12.36 -4.26
N CYS A 31 1.24 -11.04 -4.22
CA CYS A 31 2.44 -10.45 -3.60
C CYS A 31 2.56 -10.81 -2.12
N VAL A 32 1.46 -10.81 -1.37
CA VAL A 32 1.42 -11.29 0.03
C VAL A 32 1.82 -12.76 0.11
N SER A 33 1.29 -13.61 -0.78
CA SER A 33 1.61 -15.04 -0.82
C SER A 33 3.09 -15.27 -1.09
N VAL A 34 3.69 -14.52 -2.02
CA VAL A 34 5.15 -14.54 -2.26
C VAL A 34 5.90 -14.10 -1.02
N LEU A 35 5.53 -12.99 -0.38
CA LEU A 35 6.17 -12.49 0.83
C LEU A 35 6.14 -13.54 1.96
N LYS A 36 5.01 -14.24 2.14
CA LYS A 36 4.83 -15.32 3.14
C LYS A 36 5.75 -16.52 2.93
N THR A 37 6.29 -16.72 1.73
CA THR A 37 7.30 -17.77 1.49
C THR A 37 8.72 -17.35 1.87
N THR A 38 8.91 -16.12 2.34
CA THR A 38 10.20 -15.57 2.74
C THR A 38 10.25 -15.36 4.27
N ASP A 39 11.44 -15.47 4.85
CA ASP A 39 11.68 -15.17 6.28
C ASP A 39 11.28 -13.73 6.67
N CYS A 40 11.15 -12.83 5.68
CA CYS A 40 10.73 -11.46 5.89
C CYS A 40 9.32 -11.37 6.48
N TYR A 41 8.41 -12.31 6.18
CA TYR A 41 7.07 -12.28 6.74
C TYR A 41 7.08 -12.55 8.25
N ASP A 42 7.85 -13.52 8.71
CA ASP A 42 8.03 -13.80 10.14
C ASP A 42 8.73 -12.64 10.87
N GLN A 43 9.69 -11.99 10.20
CA GLN A 43 10.33 -10.78 10.71
C GLN A 43 9.34 -9.61 10.83
N LEU A 44 8.43 -9.46 9.87
CA LEU A 44 7.38 -8.44 9.90
C LEU A 44 6.40 -8.71 11.05
N GLU A 45 5.95 -9.96 11.24
CA GLU A 45 5.12 -10.34 12.38
C GLU A 45 5.84 -10.10 13.73
N THR A 46 7.14 -10.33 13.77
CA THR A 46 7.94 -10.05 14.96
C THR A 46 7.99 -8.55 15.25
N LEU A 47 8.13 -7.71 14.23
CA LEU A 47 8.06 -6.25 14.38
C LEU A 47 6.70 -5.79 14.90
N GLU A 48 5.60 -6.39 14.43
CA GLU A 48 4.24 -6.07 14.91
C GLU A 48 4.05 -6.34 16.41
N LYS A 49 4.72 -7.36 16.94
CA LYS A 49 4.61 -7.79 18.34
C LYS A 49 5.72 -7.20 19.24
N ALA A 50 6.69 -6.49 18.66
CA ALA A 50 7.88 -6.03 19.37
C ALA A 50 7.57 -4.85 20.31
N THR A 51 8.20 -4.88 21.49
CA THR A 51 8.25 -3.74 22.40
C THR A 51 9.18 -2.65 21.87
N PRO A 52 9.06 -1.39 22.34
CA PRO A 52 9.97 -0.31 21.91
C PRO A 52 11.46 -0.64 22.07
N LYS A 53 11.84 -1.35 23.14
CA LYS A 53 13.24 -1.77 23.35
C LYS A 53 13.71 -2.81 22.33
N GLN A 54 12.83 -3.74 21.93
CA GLN A 54 13.13 -4.74 20.90
C GLN A 54 13.23 -4.10 19.51
N LEU A 55 12.37 -3.13 19.19
CA LEU A 55 12.43 -2.38 17.93
C LEU A 55 13.76 -1.65 17.73
N LEU A 56 14.36 -1.14 18.80
CA LEU A 56 15.71 -0.56 18.77
C LEU A 56 16.78 -1.60 18.41
N ALA A 57 16.69 -2.81 18.95
CA ALA A 57 17.63 -3.89 18.66
C ALA A 57 17.48 -4.45 17.23
N MET A 58 16.29 -4.35 16.65
CA MET A 58 15.98 -4.84 15.30
C MET A 58 16.29 -3.82 14.18
N ARG A 59 16.99 -2.72 14.49
CA ARG A 59 17.32 -1.64 13.53
C ARG A 59 18.03 -2.12 12.27
N SER A 60 18.93 -3.08 12.39
CA SER A 60 19.69 -3.64 11.26
C SER A 60 18.80 -4.37 10.25
N LEU A 61 17.69 -4.98 10.69
CA LEU A 61 16.79 -5.77 9.84
C LEU A 61 15.89 -4.91 8.95
N ARG A 62 15.68 -3.63 9.30
CA ARG A 62 14.72 -2.75 8.62
C ARG A 62 15.01 -2.59 7.14
N LYS A 63 16.30 -2.48 6.78
CA LYS A 63 16.73 -2.32 5.39
C LYS A 63 16.40 -3.56 4.56
N ASP A 64 16.66 -4.74 5.12
CA ASP A 64 16.45 -6.02 4.44
C ASP A 64 14.95 -6.32 4.29
N ILE A 65 14.17 -6.05 5.34
CA ILE A 65 12.70 -6.14 5.30
C ILE A 65 12.13 -5.21 4.23
N ARG A 66 12.54 -3.93 4.23
CA ARG A 66 12.11 -2.95 3.22
C ARG A 66 12.48 -3.39 1.81
N SER A 67 13.69 -3.91 1.60
CA SER A 67 14.12 -4.39 0.29
C SER A 67 13.30 -5.59 -0.16
N THR A 68 13.04 -6.55 0.73
CA THR A 68 12.30 -7.78 0.42
C THR A 68 10.84 -7.45 0.08
N ILE A 69 10.18 -6.59 0.86
CA ILE A 69 8.84 -6.09 0.55
C ILE A 69 8.83 -5.37 -0.80
N SER A 70 9.79 -4.47 -1.05
CA SER A 70 9.84 -3.73 -2.32
C SER A 70 10.00 -4.65 -3.52
N ASN A 71 10.80 -5.71 -3.39
CA ASN A 71 10.98 -6.71 -4.45
C ASN A 71 9.71 -7.55 -4.67
N ALA A 72 9.06 -8.00 -3.60
CA ALA A 72 7.84 -8.79 -3.69
C ALA A 72 6.66 -8.00 -4.29
N PHE A 73 6.66 -6.67 -4.14
CA PHE A 73 5.61 -5.76 -4.60
C PHE A 73 6.03 -4.90 -5.80
N VAL A 74 7.12 -5.22 -6.49
CA VAL A 74 7.69 -4.36 -7.54
C VAL A 74 6.68 -3.99 -8.62
N ASP A 75 5.85 -4.94 -9.07
CA ASP A 75 4.84 -4.70 -10.10
C ASP A 75 3.73 -3.76 -9.61
N VAL A 76 3.29 -3.91 -8.35
CA VAL A 76 2.31 -3.00 -7.72
C VAL A 76 2.90 -1.60 -7.60
N MET A 77 4.17 -1.49 -7.20
CA MET A 77 4.87 -0.22 -7.06
C MET A 77 5.04 0.50 -8.41
N VAL A 78 5.42 -0.24 -9.46
CA VAL A 78 5.54 0.27 -10.82
C VAL A 78 4.17 0.74 -11.32
N ASN A 79 3.12 -0.05 -11.15
CA ASN A 79 1.77 0.32 -11.58
C ASN A 79 1.26 1.60 -10.90
N LEU A 80 1.46 1.74 -9.58
CA LEU A 80 1.13 2.95 -8.84
C LEU A 80 1.91 4.16 -9.36
N LYS A 81 3.20 3.97 -9.67
CA LYS A 81 4.06 5.05 -10.17
C LYS A 81 3.71 5.48 -11.59
N GLU A 82 3.33 4.54 -12.46
CA GLU A 82 2.87 4.84 -13.82
C GLU A 82 1.53 5.58 -13.81
N ARG A 83 0.58 5.15 -12.96
CA ARG A 83 -0.74 5.77 -12.86
C ARG A 83 -0.70 7.13 -12.16
N TYR A 84 0.21 7.31 -11.19
CA TYR A 84 0.39 8.58 -10.47
C TYR A 84 1.87 8.99 -10.44
N PRO A 85 2.41 9.55 -11.55
CA PRO A 85 3.83 9.87 -11.69
C PRO A 85 4.39 10.82 -10.64
N THR A 86 3.52 11.62 -10.01
CA THR A 86 3.89 12.61 -9.00
C THR A 86 4.10 12.02 -7.60
N LEU A 87 3.76 10.74 -7.36
CA LEU A 87 4.05 10.05 -6.11
C LEU A 87 5.56 9.79 -5.99
N THR A 88 6.15 10.08 -4.82
CA THR A 88 7.56 9.72 -4.57
C THR A 88 7.71 8.21 -4.33
N GLY A 89 8.93 7.68 -4.42
CA GLY A 89 9.16 6.25 -4.12
C GLY A 89 8.71 5.86 -2.71
N ASP A 90 8.88 6.75 -1.73
CA ASP A 90 8.39 6.52 -0.38
C ASP A 90 6.87 6.67 -0.25
N ASP A 91 6.21 7.48 -1.09
CA ASP A 91 4.74 7.52 -1.12
C ASP A 91 4.19 6.17 -1.59
N VAL A 92 4.79 5.62 -2.64
CA VAL A 92 4.44 4.30 -3.17
C VAL A 92 4.73 3.21 -2.14
N PHE A 93 5.89 3.24 -1.49
CA PHE A 93 6.22 2.26 -0.44
C PHE A 93 5.26 2.34 0.75
N TYR A 94 4.85 3.55 1.14
CA TYR A 94 3.84 3.72 2.19
C TYR A 94 2.49 3.09 1.81
N CYS A 95 2.04 3.26 0.55
CA CYS A 95 0.84 2.58 0.06
C CYS A 95 0.96 1.05 0.17
N VAL A 96 2.13 0.48 -0.18
CA VAL A 96 2.36 -0.97 -0.04
C VAL A 96 2.25 -1.42 1.42
N LEU A 97 2.86 -0.69 2.35
CA LEU A 97 2.76 -1.02 3.78
C LEU A 97 1.30 -0.93 4.28
N SER A 98 0.51 0.03 3.79
CA SER A 98 -0.91 0.14 4.12
C SER A 98 -1.74 -1.00 3.54
N LEU A 99 -1.47 -1.42 2.30
CA LEU A 99 -2.11 -2.58 1.68
C LEU A 99 -1.73 -3.91 2.35
N LEU A 100 -0.57 -3.97 2.99
CA LEU A 100 -0.14 -5.07 3.85
C LEU A 100 -0.77 -5.03 5.26
N TYR A 101 -1.56 -4.00 5.57
CA TYR A 101 -2.14 -3.75 6.90
C TYR A 101 -1.10 -3.68 8.02
N CYS A 102 0.12 -3.22 7.71
CA CYS A 102 1.13 -3.00 8.73
C CYS A 102 0.64 -1.97 9.75
N SER A 103 0.93 -2.16 11.03
CA SER A 103 0.57 -1.17 12.04
C SER A 103 1.31 0.14 11.84
N LYS A 104 0.76 1.22 12.39
CA LYS A 104 1.40 2.54 12.38
C LYS A 104 2.83 2.49 12.96
N THR A 105 3.05 1.68 13.99
CA THR A 105 4.37 1.48 14.61
C THR A 105 5.34 0.87 13.60
N VAL A 106 4.96 -0.24 12.95
CA VAL A 106 5.81 -0.90 11.95
C VAL A 106 6.08 0.02 10.76
N MET A 107 5.07 0.77 10.29
CA MET A 107 5.26 1.77 9.24
C MET A 107 6.29 2.84 9.64
N MET A 108 6.23 3.37 10.87
CA MET A 108 7.21 4.33 11.36
C MET A 108 8.63 3.74 11.37
N GLU A 109 8.78 2.48 11.78
CA GLU A 109 10.09 1.82 11.86
C GLU A 109 10.68 1.51 10.47
N LEU A 110 9.88 0.99 9.54
CA LEU A 110 10.34 0.63 8.19
C LEU A 110 10.54 1.85 7.28
N MET A 111 9.87 2.96 7.58
CA MET A 111 10.03 4.23 6.86
C MET A 111 11.01 5.20 7.51
N ASP A 112 11.54 4.87 8.70
CA ASP A 112 12.33 5.78 9.55
C ASP A 112 11.65 7.15 9.70
N ALA A 113 10.36 7.13 10.04
CA ALA A 113 9.49 8.30 10.00
C ALA A 113 8.71 8.46 11.31
N THR A 114 8.39 9.71 11.64
CA THR A 114 7.49 10.03 12.75
C THR A 114 6.03 9.87 12.33
N SER A 115 5.13 9.76 13.32
CA SER A 115 3.68 9.77 13.11
C SER A 115 3.21 10.97 12.27
N ASP A 116 3.73 12.17 12.54
CA ASP A 116 3.33 13.39 11.82
C ASP A 116 3.85 13.41 10.38
N ALA A 117 5.03 12.83 10.14
CA ALA A 117 5.54 12.64 8.80
C ALA A 117 4.65 11.68 7.99
N LEU A 118 4.18 10.58 8.60
CA LEU A 118 3.22 9.67 7.97
C LEU A 118 1.87 10.34 7.68
N LYS A 119 1.34 11.14 8.62
CA LYS A 119 0.10 11.92 8.41
C LYS A 119 0.23 12.89 7.23
N THR A 120 1.35 13.62 7.17
CA THR A 120 1.65 14.55 6.09
C THR A 120 1.77 13.81 4.75
N ARG A 121 2.40 12.63 4.76
CA ARG A 121 2.52 11.74 3.60
C ARG A 121 1.15 11.26 3.12
N LYS A 122 0.29 10.76 4.01
CA LYS A 122 -1.10 10.35 3.69
C LYS A 122 -1.89 11.48 3.06
N ASN A 123 -1.82 12.69 3.61
CA ASN A 123 -2.49 13.87 3.04
C ASN A 123 -1.96 14.25 1.64
N ARG A 124 -0.64 14.18 1.45
CA ARG A 124 -0.03 14.41 0.12
C ARG A 124 -0.50 13.37 -0.89
N ILE A 125 -0.62 12.09 -0.51
CA ILE A 125 -1.12 11.03 -1.40
C ILE A 125 -2.58 11.28 -1.73
N LYS A 126 -3.42 11.61 -0.74
CA LYS A 126 -4.84 11.96 -0.93
C LYS A 126 -5.05 13.00 -2.04
N ASN A 127 -4.20 14.01 -2.10
CA ASN A 127 -4.30 15.10 -3.07
C ASN A 127 -3.78 14.75 -4.47
N LYS A 128 -3.15 13.57 -4.64
CA LYS A 128 -2.49 13.14 -5.89
C LYS A 128 -3.15 11.93 -6.54
N VAL A 129 -3.98 11.19 -5.81
CA VAL A 129 -4.65 9.98 -6.29
C VAL A 129 -6.16 10.17 -6.34
N ASP A 130 -6.86 9.32 -7.09
CA ASP A 130 -8.32 9.33 -7.09
C ASP A 130 -8.88 8.75 -5.77
N ALA A 131 -10.12 9.13 -5.45
CA ALA A 131 -10.76 8.74 -4.20
C ALA A 131 -10.89 7.21 -4.07
N GLN A 132 -11.13 6.51 -5.18
CA GLN A 132 -11.27 5.05 -5.18
C GLN A 132 -9.98 4.36 -4.72
N LEU A 133 -8.83 4.78 -5.25
CA LEU A 133 -7.54 4.24 -4.79
C LEU A 133 -7.25 4.65 -3.36
N PHE A 134 -7.51 5.91 -2.99
CA PHE A 134 -7.24 6.40 -1.65
C PHE A 134 -7.99 5.58 -0.59
N GLU A 135 -9.29 5.37 -0.79
CA GLU A 135 -10.11 4.57 0.11
C GLU A 135 -9.69 3.09 0.12
N ARG A 136 -9.23 2.52 -1.00
CA ARG A 136 -8.67 1.16 -0.99
C ARG A 136 -7.42 1.05 -0.13
N VAL A 137 -6.47 1.96 -0.30
CA VAL A 137 -5.18 1.89 0.39
C VAL A 137 -5.31 2.27 1.87
N PHE A 138 -6.15 3.26 2.18
CA PHE A 138 -6.18 3.89 3.50
C PHE A 138 -7.55 3.87 4.20
N GLY A 139 -8.59 3.31 3.59
CA GLY A 139 -9.94 3.29 4.15
C GLY A 139 -10.05 2.40 5.38
N ALA A 140 -9.18 1.38 5.51
CA ALA A 140 -9.10 0.53 6.69
C ALA A 140 -8.50 1.26 7.92
N ASP A 141 -7.75 2.36 7.73
CA ASP A 141 -7.18 3.16 8.83
C ASP A 141 -8.21 4.04 9.56
N ASN A 142 -9.48 4.05 9.13
CA ASN A 142 -10.56 4.80 9.78
C ASN A 142 -11.25 4.01 10.92
N GLN A 143 -10.62 2.94 11.43
CA GLN A 143 -11.05 2.19 12.62
C GLN A 143 -10.11 2.41 13.81
#